data_AF-A0A2W2DQG3-F1
#
_entry.id   AF-A0A2W2DQG3-F1
#
_cell.length_a   1.000
_cell.length_b   1.000
_cell.length_c   1.000
_cell.angle_alpha   90.00
_cell.angle_beta   90.00
_cell.angle_gamma   90.00
#
_symmetry.space_group_name_H-M   'P 1'
#
loop_
_entity.id
_entity.type
_entity.pdbx_description
1 polymer ?
#
loop_
_entity_poly.entity_id
_entity_poly.type
_entity_poly.pdbx_seq_one_letter_code
_entity_poly.pdbx_strand_id
1 'polypeptide(L)'
;MAAPRGVSDARLHAYFRIGLASAPLVVNVNRLCAVTKKRPRASAVPERLERPRLYVQLADHIARFIEAQGLSPGDRLPPERLLAAELGVSRASLSRALVALEVQGKVEVQHGNGAVVLAPTLEEEKPDLAALWAERDPAELARAREAVMAGLARSAAAHPDRSLRLALLDADGSPVRFRDTWPCVRRLTGPGLLAELDDVLAEAAPFDETQVAADRLTLLARAVVVGDPDAAASACAGLFRL
;
A
#
# COMPACT_ATOMS: atom_id res chain seq x y z
N MET A 1 60.98 -55.27 18.37
CA MET A 1 61.29 -55.20 19.82
C MET A 1 60.74 -53.89 20.35
N ALA A 2 60.12 -53.78 21.54
CA ALA A 2 59.60 -54.83 22.43
C ALA A 2 58.50 -54.20 23.32
N ALA A 3 57.62 -55.03 23.90
CA ALA A 3 56.62 -54.61 24.88
C ALA A 3 56.54 -55.63 26.03
N PRO A 4 56.37 -55.15 27.27
CA PRO A 4 55.28 -55.60 28.15
C PRO A 4 54.63 -54.41 28.91
N ARG A 5 53.50 -54.46 29.64
CA ARG A 5 52.28 -55.28 29.83
C ARG A 5 51.71 -54.83 31.22
N GLY A 6 50.41 -55.03 31.50
CA GLY A 6 49.78 -54.74 32.80
C GLY A 6 48.82 -53.53 32.74
N VAL A 7 47.49 -53.63 32.71
CA VAL A 7 46.49 -54.73 32.87
C VAL A 7 46.00 -55.04 34.29
N SER A 8 44.86 -54.42 34.63
CA SER A 8 43.72 -54.92 35.43
C SER A 8 42.52 -54.00 35.07
N ASP A 9 41.36 -54.44 34.54
CA ASP A 9 40.38 -55.45 34.98
C ASP A 9 39.84 -55.08 36.38
N ALA A 10 38.79 -54.26 36.54
CA ALA A 10 37.36 -54.42 36.19
C ALA A 10 36.60 -55.40 37.10
N ARG A 11 35.25 -55.52 36.95
CA ARG A 11 34.32 -56.42 37.71
C ARG A 11 34.00 -55.95 39.15
N LEU A 12 32.81 -56.06 39.75
CA LEU A 12 31.40 -56.39 39.37
C LEU A 12 30.46 -55.33 40.07
N HIS A 13 29.12 -55.37 40.14
CA HIS A 13 28.09 -56.37 39.78
C HIS A 13 26.75 -55.68 39.48
N ALA A 14 25.91 -56.29 38.62
CA ALA A 14 24.51 -55.88 38.41
C ALA A 14 23.53 -56.78 39.17
N TYR A 15 22.34 -56.25 39.50
CA TYR A 15 21.18 -56.98 40.03
C TYR A 15 19.85 -56.30 39.64
N PHE A 16 18.71 -57.00 39.63
CA PHE A 16 18.24 -57.74 38.43
C PHE A 16 16.79 -58.26 38.61
N ARG A 17 15.86 -57.86 37.70
CA ARG A 17 14.44 -58.35 37.57
C ARG A 17 13.47 -57.96 38.72
N ILE A 18 12.12 -58.03 38.68
CA ILE A 18 11.01 -58.19 37.67
C ILE A 18 9.71 -57.58 38.31
N GLY A 19 8.53 -57.34 37.70
CA GLY A 19 7.93 -57.61 36.37
C GLY A 19 7.29 -56.37 35.73
N LEU A 20 6.23 -56.38 34.89
CA LEU A 20 5.20 -57.35 34.44
C LEU A 20 4.08 -57.68 35.46
N ALA A 21 2.77 -57.54 35.14
CA ALA A 21 2.11 -57.17 33.87
C ALA A 21 0.64 -56.65 34.04
N SER A 22 -0.07 -56.52 32.91
CA SER A 22 -1.53 -56.38 32.71
C SER A 22 -2.15 -54.97 32.72
N ALA A 23 -2.63 -54.55 31.53
CA ALA A 23 -3.69 -53.56 31.36
C ALA A 23 -5.08 -54.23 31.51
N PRO A 24 -6.16 -53.44 31.53
CA PRO A 24 -7.03 -53.51 30.36
C PRO A 24 -7.43 -52.14 29.77
N LEU A 25 -7.86 -52.17 28.52
CA LEU A 25 -8.55 -51.06 27.86
C LEU A 25 -9.92 -50.83 28.51
N VAL A 26 -10.23 -49.58 28.84
CA VAL A 26 -11.63 -49.11 28.90
C VAL A 26 -11.78 -47.99 27.89
N VAL A 27 -12.45 -48.30 26.77
CA VAL A 27 -12.78 -47.32 25.74
C VAL A 27 -13.97 -46.50 26.24
N ASN A 28 -13.83 -45.18 26.36
CA ASN A 28 -14.97 -44.29 26.57
C ASN A 28 -15.34 -43.59 25.26
N VAL A 29 -16.43 -44.06 24.63
CA VAL A 29 -16.94 -43.53 23.37
C VAL A 29 -18.04 -42.50 23.65
N ASN A 30 -17.96 -41.34 22.99
CA ASN A 30 -18.98 -40.28 22.95
C ASN A 30 -19.39 -39.62 24.28
N ARG A 31 -18.81 -38.43 24.53
CA ARG A 31 -19.55 -37.15 24.43
C ARG A 31 -18.55 -36.04 24.07
N LEU A 32 -18.29 -35.80 22.78
CA LEU A 32 -19.05 -34.90 21.90
C LEU A 32 -19.06 -33.42 22.34
N CYS A 33 -18.20 -32.66 21.66
CA CYS A 33 -18.46 -31.30 21.17
C CYS A 33 -18.95 -30.21 22.15
N ALA A 34 -18.00 -29.56 22.82
CA ALA A 34 -18.13 -28.16 23.25
C ALA A 34 -16.84 -27.35 22.99
N VAL A 35 -16.20 -27.54 21.82
CA VAL A 35 -15.05 -26.71 21.40
C VAL A 35 -15.57 -25.31 21.07
N THR A 36 -15.57 -24.43 22.08
CA THR A 36 -15.92 -23.02 21.97
C THR A 36 -14.80 -22.22 21.29
N LYS A 37 -14.49 -22.59 20.05
CA LYS A 37 -13.85 -21.70 19.08
C LYS A 37 -14.70 -20.44 18.99
N LYS A 38 -14.34 -19.41 19.76
CA LYS A 38 -14.85 -18.05 19.64
C LYS A 38 -14.43 -17.56 18.26
N ARG A 39 -15.27 -17.85 17.25
CA ARG A 39 -15.04 -17.42 15.86
C ARG A 39 -14.70 -15.93 15.92
N PRO A 40 -13.63 -15.46 15.25
CA PRO A 40 -13.57 -14.04 14.96
C PRO A 40 -14.89 -13.69 14.27
N ARG A 41 -15.59 -12.67 14.78
CA ARG A 41 -16.64 -12.02 13.99
C ARG A 41 -15.91 -11.32 12.86
N ALA A 42 -15.69 -12.05 11.76
CA ALA A 42 -15.31 -11.42 10.51
C ALA A 42 -16.29 -10.28 10.26
N SER A 43 -15.76 -9.07 10.10
CA SER A 43 -16.55 -7.92 9.67
C SER A 43 -17.17 -8.30 8.33
N ALA A 44 -18.48 -8.59 8.34
CA ALA A 44 -19.22 -9.09 7.18
C ALA A 44 -19.51 -7.99 6.13
N VAL A 45 -18.62 -7.00 6.07
CA VAL A 45 -18.50 -6.04 4.97
C VAL A 45 -17.50 -6.68 4.01
N PRO A 46 -17.92 -7.16 2.82
CA PRO A 46 -16.96 -7.59 1.83
C PRO A 46 -16.07 -6.40 1.46
N GLU A 47 -14.77 -6.63 1.35
CA GLU A 47 -13.82 -5.64 0.86
C GLU A 47 -14.33 -5.08 -0.47
N ARG A 48 -14.53 -3.76 -0.55
CA ARG A 48 -15.09 -3.14 -1.74
C ARG A 48 -14.04 -3.25 -2.85
N LEU A 49 -14.23 -4.22 -3.72
CA LEU A 49 -13.49 -4.31 -4.97
C LEU A 49 -13.64 -2.99 -5.73
N GLU A 50 -12.55 -2.23 -5.81
CA GLU A 50 -12.39 -1.07 -6.70
C GLU A 50 -12.36 -1.54 -8.15
N ARG A 51 -13.50 -2.06 -8.63
CA ARG A 51 -13.73 -2.32 -10.05
C ARG A 51 -13.76 -0.96 -10.75
N PRO A 52 -12.81 -0.64 -11.66
CA PRO A 52 -12.84 0.63 -12.37
C PRO A 52 -14.21 0.78 -13.03
N ARG A 53 -14.90 1.86 -12.69
CA ARG A 53 -16.34 2.02 -13.00
C ARG A 53 -16.52 1.89 -14.51
N LEU A 54 -17.57 1.20 -14.96
CA LEU A 54 -17.69 0.77 -16.36
C LEU A 54 -17.56 1.92 -17.40
N TYR A 55 -17.93 3.15 -17.04
CA TYR A 55 -17.72 4.32 -17.90
C TYR A 55 -16.26 4.76 -18.06
N VAL A 56 -15.37 4.43 -17.12
CA VAL A 56 -13.92 4.70 -17.20
C VAL A 56 -13.29 3.75 -18.22
N GLN A 57 -13.51 2.45 -18.06
CA GLN A 57 -13.05 1.43 -19.03
C GLN A 57 -13.57 1.71 -20.44
N LEU A 58 -14.81 2.22 -20.55
CA LEU A 58 -15.42 2.63 -21.82
C LEU A 58 -14.79 3.92 -22.38
N ALA A 59 -14.42 4.89 -21.54
CA ALA A 59 -13.68 6.08 -21.96
C ALA A 59 -12.29 5.70 -22.50
N ASP A 60 -11.55 4.85 -21.78
CA ASP A 60 -10.23 4.36 -22.19
C ASP A 60 -10.29 3.57 -23.51
N HIS A 61 -11.41 2.88 -23.77
CA HIS A 61 -11.65 2.15 -25.01
C HIS A 61 -11.98 3.09 -26.17
N ILE A 62 -12.77 4.14 -25.93
CA ILE A 62 -13.11 5.16 -26.93
C ILE A 62 -11.89 6.02 -27.28
N ALA A 63 -11.02 6.34 -26.32
CA ALA A 63 -9.73 7.01 -26.58
C ALA A 63 -8.86 6.20 -27.55
N ARG A 64 -8.68 4.90 -27.27
CA ARG A 64 -7.97 3.97 -28.18
C ARG A 64 -8.65 3.79 -29.53
N PHE A 65 -9.97 3.94 -29.61
CA PHE A 65 -10.70 3.94 -30.88
C PHE A 65 -10.43 5.21 -31.70
N ILE A 66 -10.41 6.39 -31.08
CA ILE A 66 -10.01 7.67 -31.71
C ILE A 66 -8.61 7.53 -32.31
N GLU A 67 -7.65 7.05 -31.50
CA GLU A 67 -6.26 6.78 -31.90
C GLU A 67 -6.19 5.78 -33.07
N ALA A 68 -6.87 4.62 -32.97
CA ALA A 68 -6.81 3.56 -33.97
C ALA A 68 -7.56 3.86 -35.28
N GLN A 69 -8.50 4.83 -35.26
CA GLN A 69 -9.14 5.36 -36.46
C GLN A 69 -8.35 6.53 -37.09
N GLY A 70 -7.32 7.05 -36.42
CA GLY A 70 -6.55 8.21 -36.87
C GLY A 70 -7.35 9.52 -36.86
N LEU A 71 -8.40 9.60 -36.02
CA LEU A 71 -9.24 10.80 -35.92
C LEU A 71 -8.42 11.98 -35.39
N SER A 72 -8.47 13.08 -36.12
CA SER A 72 -7.70 14.29 -35.85
C SER A 72 -8.50 15.32 -35.05
N PRO A 73 -7.84 16.30 -34.43
CA PRO A 73 -8.50 17.44 -33.78
C PRO A 73 -9.50 18.14 -34.71
N GLY A 74 -10.77 18.20 -34.31
CA GLY A 74 -11.89 18.72 -35.09
C GLY A 74 -12.76 17.64 -35.76
N ASP A 75 -12.30 16.39 -35.84
CA ASP A 75 -13.12 15.27 -36.36
C ASP A 75 -14.25 14.90 -35.39
N ARG A 76 -15.26 14.18 -35.90
CA ARG A 76 -16.48 13.84 -35.16
C ARG A 76 -16.59 12.34 -34.90
N LEU A 77 -16.79 11.98 -33.64
CA LEU A 77 -17.24 10.65 -33.27
C LEU A 77 -18.66 10.38 -33.81
N PRO A 78 -19.02 9.11 -34.11
CA PRO A 78 -20.38 8.75 -34.50
C PRO A 78 -21.41 9.18 -33.43
N PRO A 79 -22.64 9.56 -33.82
CA PRO A 79 -23.70 9.90 -32.88
C PRO A 79 -23.90 8.82 -31.81
N GLU A 80 -24.09 9.22 -30.54
CA GLU A 80 -24.14 8.31 -29.38
C GLU A 80 -24.99 7.04 -29.60
N ARG A 81 -26.11 7.16 -30.32
CA ARG A 81 -27.02 6.04 -30.60
C ARG A 81 -26.36 4.92 -31.42
N LEU A 82 -25.48 5.27 -32.36
CA LEU A 82 -24.76 4.31 -33.21
C LEU A 82 -23.57 3.73 -32.44
N LEU A 83 -22.73 4.60 -31.87
CA LEU A 83 -21.55 4.20 -31.09
C LEU A 83 -21.93 3.29 -29.90
N ALA A 84 -23.07 3.54 -29.23
CA ALA A 84 -23.56 2.67 -28.17
C ALA A 84 -24.02 1.29 -28.67
N ALA A 85 -24.57 1.21 -29.88
CA ALA A 85 -25.00 -0.05 -30.49
C ALA A 85 -23.81 -0.88 -30.98
N GLU A 86 -22.83 -0.23 -31.61
CA GLU A 86 -21.57 -0.85 -32.08
C GLU A 86 -20.73 -1.39 -30.90
N LEU A 87 -20.63 -0.63 -29.81
CA LEU A 87 -19.92 -1.06 -28.59
C LEU A 87 -20.77 -1.98 -27.67
N GLY A 88 -22.03 -2.26 -28.01
CA GLY A 88 -22.91 -3.13 -27.21
C GLY A 88 -23.28 -2.60 -25.81
N VAL A 89 -23.24 -1.28 -25.60
CA VAL A 89 -23.42 -0.62 -24.30
C VAL A 89 -24.73 0.17 -24.20
N SER A 90 -25.18 0.45 -22.97
CA SER A 90 -26.29 1.40 -22.77
C SER A 90 -25.87 2.83 -23.11
N ARG A 91 -26.78 3.64 -23.67
CA ARG A 91 -26.49 5.07 -23.93
C ARG A 91 -26.11 5.83 -22.65
N ALA A 92 -26.71 5.47 -21.51
CA ALA A 92 -26.36 6.06 -20.21
C ALA A 92 -24.95 5.67 -19.74
N SER A 93 -24.41 4.53 -20.18
CA SER A 93 -23.01 4.15 -19.98
C SER A 93 -22.09 4.96 -20.90
N LEU A 94 -22.45 5.07 -22.18
CA LEU A 94 -21.66 5.80 -23.18
C LEU A 94 -21.59 7.30 -22.88
N SER A 95 -22.72 7.95 -22.63
CA SER A 95 -22.76 9.38 -22.33
C SER A 95 -21.90 9.73 -21.11
N ARG A 96 -21.88 8.86 -20.09
CA ARG A 96 -20.97 8.98 -18.93
C ARG A 96 -19.49 8.75 -19.25
N ALA A 97 -19.17 8.02 -20.32
CA ALA A 97 -17.80 7.86 -20.81
C ALA A 97 -17.35 9.06 -21.66
N LEU A 98 -18.25 9.60 -22.49
CA LEU A 98 -18.00 10.82 -23.26
C LEU A 98 -17.81 12.04 -22.34
N VAL A 99 -18.63 12.21 -21.30
CA VAL A 99 -18.42 13.23 -20.26
C VAL A 99 -17.11 13.01 -19.49
N ALA A 100 -16.65 11.77 -19.33
CA ALA A 100 -15.33 11.51 -18.72
C ALA A 100 -14.17 11.89 -19.66
N LEU A 101 -14.30 11.68 -20.98
CA LEU A 101 -13.34 12.16 -21.99
C LEU A 101 -13.34 13.68 -22.14
N GLU A 102 -14.50 14.32 -21.95
CA GLU A 102 -14.65 15.78 -21.94
C GLU A 102 -14.00 16.42 -20.72
N VAL A 103 -14.15 15.83 -19.53
CA VAL A 103 -13.39 16.21 -18.33
C VAL A 103 -11.88 15.96 -18.48
N GLN A 104 -11.46 15.03 -19.34
CA GLN A 104 -10.06 14.82 -19.73
C GLN A 104 -9.58 15.75 -20.86
N GLY A 105 -10.43 16.63 -21.39
CA GLY A 105 -10.08 17.52 -22.51
C GLY A 105 -9.89 16.82 -23.86
N LYS A 106 -10.30 15.55 -24.00
CA LYS A 106 -10.10 14.73 -25.22
C LYS A 106 -11.24 14.88 -26.24
N VAL A 107 -12.45 15.24 -25.80
CA VAL A 107 -13.60 15.53 -26.68
C VAL A 107 -14.47 16.68 -26.15
N GLU A 108 -15.28 17.29 -27.01
CA GLU A 108 -16.39 18.19 -26.64
C GLU A 108 -17.73 17.53 -27.00
N VAL A 109 -18.70 17.47 -26.08
CA VAL A 109 -19.99 16.78 -26.26
C VAL A 109 -21.08 17.75 -26.75
N GLN A 110 -21.18 17.86 -28.07
CA GLN A 110 -22.18 18.72 -28.71
C GLN A 110 -23.56 18.08 -28.73
N HIS A 111 -24.47 18.60 -27.91
CA HIS A 111 -25.83 18.10 -27.72
C HIS A 111 -26.57 17.87 -29.07
N GLY A 112 -26.86 16.60 -29.38
CA GLY A 112 -27.55 16.17 -30.60
C GLY A 112 -26.65 15.94 -31.83
N ASN A 113 -25.42 16.49 -31.86
CA ASN A 113 -24.52 16.42 -33.01
C ASN A 113 -23.41 15.36 -32.89
N GLY A 114 -23.22 14.77 -31.70
CA GLY A 114 -22.14 13.82 -31.40
C GLY A 114 -21.07 14.46 -30.52
N ALA A 115 -19.87 13.88 -30.52
CA ALA A 115 -18.72 14.44 -29.81
C ALA A 115 -17.62 14.80 -30.82
N VAL A 116 -16.98 15.96 -30.63
CA VAL A 116 -15.86 16.44 -31.46
C VAL A 116 -14.57 16.05 -30.76
N VAL A 117 -13.63 15.44 -31.48
CA VAL A 117 -12.27 15.17 -30.98
C VAL A 117 -11.57 16.52 -30.79
N LEU A 118 -11.15 16.82 -29.57
CA LEU A 118 -10.40 18.05 -29.31
C LEU A 118 -8.96 17.89 -29.79
N ALA A 119 -8.25 19.00 -29.90
CA ALA A 119 -6.80 18.90 -29.83
C ALA A 119 -6.44 18.23 -28.50
N PRO A 120 -5.46 17.33 -28.44
CA PRO A 120 -4.77 17.17 -27.17
C PRO A 120 -4.28 18.58 -26.81
N THR A 121 -4.85 19.16 -25.75
CA THR A 121 -3.99 19.90 -24.83
C THR A 121 -2.79 19.00 -24.65
N LEU A 122 -1.60 19.50 -25.02
CA LEU A 122 -0.37 18.79 -24.69
C LEU A 122 -0.51 18.41 -23.22
N GLU A 123 -0.47 17.11 -22.93
CA GLU A 123 -0.17 16.68 -21.58
C GLU A 123 1.23 17.25 -21.38
N GLU A 124 1.33 18.45 -20.76
CA GLU A 124 2.58 19.18 -20.59
C GLU A 124 3.53 18.18 -19.94
N GLU A 125 4.50 17.66 -20.72
CA GLU A 125 5.19 16.41 -20.41
C GLU A 125 5.72 16.54 -19.00
N LYS A 126 5.05 15.84 -18.05
CA LYS A 126 5.09 16.23 -16.64
C LYS A 126 6.57 16.33 -16.27
N PRO A 127 7.09 17.56 -16.02
CA PRO A 127 8.51 17.81 -16.17
C PRO A 127 9.24 16.84 -15.28
N ASP A 128 10.16 16.05 -15.83
CA ASP A 128 10.79 14.95 -15.10
C ASP A 128 11.56 15.53 -13.92
N LEU A 129 10.87 15.61 -12.78
CA LEU A 129 11.35 16.27 -11.59
C LEU A 129 12.52 15.48 -10.99
N ALA A 130 12.53 14.15 -11.17
CA ALA A 130 13.67 13.33 -10.77
C ALA A 130 14.91 13.66 -11.62
N ALA A 131 14.78 13.79 -12.95
CA ALA A 131 15.87 14.23 -13.82
C ALA A 131 16.30 15.68 -13.55
N LEU A 132 15.36 16.61 -13.32
CA LEU A 132 15.62 18.01 -12.96
C LEU A 132 16.27 18.17 -11.57
N TRP A 133 16.18 17.15 -10.72
CA TRP A 133 16.78 17.11 -9.40
C TRP A 133 18.06 16.26 -9.34
N ALA A 134 18.39 15.49 -10.38
CA ALA A 134 19.57 14.60 -10.42
C ALA A 134 20.92 15.32 -10.25
N GLU A 135 21.01 16.61 -10.59
CA GLU A 135 22.22 17.44 -10.41
C GLU A 135 22.25 18.22 -9.08
N ARG A 136 21.29 18.01 -8.18
CA ARG A 136 21.19 18.74 -6.89
C ARG A 136 22.08 18.15 -5.81
N ASP A 137 22.40 18.97 -4.80
CA ASP A 137 23.00 18.50 -3.55
C ASP A 137 22.08 17.43 -2.92
N PRO A 138 22.54 16.18 -2.71
CA PRO A 138 21.73 15.15 -2.05
C PRO A 138 21.25 15.58 -0.67
N ALA A 139 22.00 16.43 0.03
CA ALA A 139 21.60 17.00 1.30
C ALA A 139 20.53 18.09 1.16
N GLU A 140 20.45 18.81 0.02
CA GLU A 140 19.34 19.73 -0.32
C GLU A 140 18.06 18.95 -0.54
N LEU A 141 18.12 17.86 -1.32
CA LEU A 141 16.98 16.98 -1.58
C LEU A 141 16.48 16.30 -0.30
N ALA A 142 17.39 15.79 0.54
CA ALA A 142 17.02 15.21 1.83
C ALA A 142 16.34 16.23 2.76
N ARG A 143 16.86 17.48 2.85
CA ARG A 143 16.23 18.57 3.62
C ARG A 143 14.83 18.92 3.07
N ALA A 144 14.66 18.96 1.75
CA ALA A 144 13.36 19.18 1.11
C ALA A 144 12.38 18.04 1.43
N ARG A 145 12.87 16.79 1.39
CA ARG A 145 12.08 15.60 1.72
C ARG A 145 11.66 15.57 3.18
N GLU A 146 12.51 15.92 4.14
CA GLU A 146 12.12 16.05 5.55
C GLU A 146 10.97 17.05 5.75
N ALA A 147 10.96 18.17 5.02
CA ALA A 147 9.88 19.15 5.10
C ALA A 147 8.54 18.60 4.56
N VAL A 148 8.57 17.85 3.44
CA VAL A 148 7.37 17.18 2.90
C VAL A 148 6.90 16.06 3.84
N MET A 149 7.82 15.25 4.36
CA MET A 149 7.53 14.21 5.35
C MET A 149 6.91 14.79 6.63
N ALA A 150 7.38 15.94 7.12
CA ALA A 150 6.81 16.62 8.28
C ALA A 150 5.35 17.09 8.02
N GLY A 151 5.04 17.51 6.79
CA GLY A 151 3.67 17.84 6.37
C GLY A 151 2.75 16.62 6.35
N LEU A 152 3.22 15.49 5.81
CA LEU A 152 2.51 14.20 5.82
C LEU A 152 2.29 13.69 7.26
N ALA A 153 3.33 13.71 8.10
CA ALA A 153 3.26 13.32 9.51
C ALA A 153 2.23 14.16 10.31
N ARG A 154 2.23 15.49 10.10
CA ARG A 154 1.25 16.42 10.66
C ARG A 154 -0.18 16.05 10.27
N SER A 155 -0.41 15.77 8.99
CA SER A 155 -1.73 15.38 8.47
C SER A 155 -2.19 14.04 9.06
N ALA A 156 -1.31 13.03 9.08
CA ALA A 156 -1.59 11.72 9.64
C ALA A 156 -1.92 11.77 11.15
N ALA A 157 -1.24 12.63 11.92
CA ALA A 157 -1.54 12.85 13.35
C ALA A 157 -2.88 13.57 13.56
N ALA A 158 -3.21 14.53 12.70
CA ALA A 158 -4.49 15.25 12.72
C ALA A 158 -5.68 14.39 12.24
N HIS A 159 -5.45 13.18 11.70
CA HIS A 159 -6.51 12.33 11.17
C HIS A 159 -7.54 11.96 12.27
N PRO A 160 -8.86 12.17 12.04
CA PRO A 160 -9.87 12.04 13.10
C PRO A 160 -10.07 10.59 13.58
N ASP A 161 -9.89 9.60 12.71
CA ASP A 161 -10.01 8.19 13.12
C ASP A 161 -8.77 7.72 13.89
N ARG A 162 -8.89 7.74 15.23
CA ARG A 162 -7.90 7.20 16.16
C ARG A 162 -7.64 5.70 15.97
N SER A 163 -8.60 4.94 15.45
CA SER A 163 -8.47 3.50 15.19
C SER A 163 -7.46 3.23 14.08
N LEU A 164 -7.46 4.07 13.03
CA LEU A 164 -6.46 4.02 11.97
C LEU A 164 -5.10 4.51 12.46
N ARG A 165 -5.04 5.54 13.33
CA ARG A 165 -3.79 6.00 13.93
C ARG A 165 -3.14 4.96 14.84
N LEU A 166 -3.92 4.07 15.46
CA LEU A 166 -3.43 2.90 16.21
C LEU A 166 -2.83 1.79 15.32
N ALA A 167 -3.03 1.81 13.99
CA ALA A 167 -2.40 0.84 13.08
C ALA A 167 -0.88 1.06 12.90
N LEU A 168 -0.31 2.06 13.57
CA LEU A 168 1.13 2.29 13.72
C LEU A 168 1.73 1.54 14.93
N LEU A 169 0.93 0.76 15.67
CA LEU A 169 1.38 -0.07 16.78
C LEU A 169 1.33 -1.56 16.46
N ASP A 170 2.35 -2.27 16.91
CA ASP A 170 2.38 -3.73 17.03
C ASP A 170 1.48 -4.22 18.17
N ALA A 171 1.27 -5.54 18.25
CA ALA A 171 0.32 -6.16 19.18
C ALA A 171 0.65 -6.00 20.68
N ASP A 172 1.86 -5.57 21.02
CA ASP A 172 2.31 -5.23 22.38
C ASP A 172 2.15 -3.72 22.71
N GLY A 173 1.73 -2.90 21.75
CA GLY A 173 1.63 -1.44 21.89
C GLY A 173 2.94 -0.68 21.60
N SER A 174 3.99 -1.35 21.12
CA SER A 174 5.19 -0.69 20.58
C SER A 174 4.96 -0.19 19.14
N PRO A 175 5.70 0.82 18.65
CA PRO A 175 5.62 1.22 17.25
C PRO A 175 6.10 0.16 16.25
N VAL A 176 5.39 0.01 15.14
CA VAL A 176 5.84 -0.82 14.00
C VAL A 176 7.11 -0.25 13.35
N ARG A 177 7.91 -1.11 12.71
CA ARG A 177 9.21 -0.77 12.08
C ARG A 177 9.05 0.20 10.90
N PHE A 178 10.11 0.93 10.53
CA PHE A 178 10.06 2.02 9.53
C PHE A 178 9.23 1.75 8.26
N ARG A 179 9.61 0.70 7.53
CA ARG A 179 8.96 0.23 6.29
C ARG A 179 7.47 -0.07 6.44
N ASP A 180 7.03 -0.33 7.66
CA ASP A 180 5.66 -0.61 8.06
C ASP A 180 5.00 0.70 8.60
N THR A 181 5.78 1.62 9.20
CA THR A 181 5.35 2.95 9.67
C THR A 181 4.98 3.88 8.52
N TRP A 182 5.86 4.09 7.53
CA TRP A 182 5.69 5.14 6.52
C TRP A 182 4.49 4.92 5.59
N PRO A 183 4.21 3.69 5.10
CA PRO A 183 2.99 3.42 4.34
C PRO A 183 1.71 3.65 5.15
N CYS A 184 1.73 3.45 6.47
CA CYS A 184 0.60 3.77 7.34
C CYS A 184 0.43 5.30 7.52
N VAL A 185 1.51 6.09 7.62
CA VAL A 185 1.43 7.56 7.61
C VAL A 185 0.86 8.08 6.29
N ARG A 186 1.36 7.58 5.14
CA ARG A 186 0.82 7.95 3.81
C ARG A 186 -0.65 7.54 3.66
N ARG A 187 -1.04 6.35 4.14
CA ARG A 187 -2.45 5.90 4.14
C ARG A 187 -3.38 6.77 5.01
N LEU A 188 -2.89 7.28 6.15
CA LEU A 188 -3.62 8.20 7.02
C LEU A 188 -3.83 9.58 6.41
N THR A 189 -2.90 10.04 5.57
CA THR A 189 -3.01 11.31 4.84
C THR A 189 -3.89 11.18 3.60
N GLY A 190 -3.83 10.04 2.91
CA GLY A 190 -4.53 9.82 1.64
C GLY A 190 -3.78 10.39 0.43
N PRO A 191 -4.38 10.28 -0.78
CA PRO A 191 -3.78 10.80 -2.01
C PRO A 191 -3.82 12.33 -2.06
N GLY A 192 -2.79 12.94 -2.64
CA GLY A 192 -2.70 14.37 -2.90
C GLY A 192 -1.26 14.87 -2.98
N LEU A 193 -1.11 16.17 -3.25
CA LEU A 193 0.17 16.80 -3.65
C LEU A 193 1.37 16.50 -2.73
N LEU A 194 1.20 16.44 -1.40
CA LEU A 194 2.30 16.11 -0.49
C LEU A 194 2.77 14.65 -0.63
N ALA A 195 1.85 13.73 -0.94
CA ALA A 195 2.20 12.33 -1.15
C ALA A 195 2.90 12.14 -2.50
N GLU A 196 2.41 12.82 -3.55
CA GLU A 196 3.04 12.86 -4.88
C GLU A 196 4.45 13.45 -4.81
N LEU A 197 4.65 14.54 -4.04
CA LEU A 197 5.97 15.15 -3.86
C LEU A 197 6.95 14.26 -3.08
N ASP A 198 6.51 13.50 -2.06
CA ASP A 198 7.38 12.52 -1.38
C ASP A 198 7.72 11.32 -2.28
N ASP A 199 6.87 10.93 -3.24
CA ASP A 199 7.22 9.87 -4.20
C ASP A 199 8.36 10.34 -5.12
N VAL A 200 8.25 11.51 -5.74
CA VAL A 200 9.29 12.08 -6.61
C VAL A 200 10.59 12.37 -5.83
N LEU A 201 10.47 12.91 -4.61
CA LEU A 201 11.63 13.11 -3.73
C LEU A 201 12.24 11.78 -3.25
N ALA A 202 11.49 10.67 -3.25
CA ALA A 202 12.04 9.35 -2.94
C ALA A 202 12.84 8.75 -4.11
N GLU A 203 12.51 9.10 -5.35
CA GLU A 203 13.29 8.70 -6.52
C GLU A 203 14.58 9.51 -6.65
N ALA A 204 14.51 10.84 -6.44
CA ALA A 204 15.68 11.71 -6.50
C ALA A 204 16.60 11.61 -5.26
N ALA A 205 16.03 11.36 -4.07
CA ALA A 205 16.76 11.11 -2.83
C ALA A 205 16.34 9.75 -2.22
N PRO A 206 16.90 8.63 -2.73
CA PRO A 206 16.57 7.29 -2.27
C PRO A 206 16.92 7.08 -0.80
N PHE A 207 16.13 6.25 -0.14
CA PHE A 207 16.14 6.10 1.32
C PHE A 207 17.08 4.98 1.80
N ASP A 208 18.03 5.31 2.68
CA ASP A 208 18.88 4.31 3.35
C ASP A 208 18.31 3.97 4.74
N GLU A 209 17.71 2.78 4.89
CA GLU A 209 17.18 2.28 6.16
C GLU A 209 18.24 2.16 7.28
N THR A 210 19.53 2.09 6.94
CA THR A 210 20.61 1.98 7.95
C THR A 210 20.97 3.32 8.58
N GLN A 211 20.69 4.44 7.89
CA GLN A 211 21.01 5.79 8.35
C GLN A 211 19.97 6.36 9.30
N VAL A 212 18.77 5.77 9.40
CA VAL A 212 17.63 6.36 10.12
C VAL A 212 17.86 6.44 11.63
N ALA A 213 17.48 7.56 12.23
CA ALA A 213 17.36 7.69 13.68
C ALA A 213 16.12 6.91 14.19
N ALA A 214 16.30 5.66 14.61
CA ALA A 214 15.23 4.80 15.14
C ALA A 214 14.43 5.44 16.30
N ASP A 215 15.09 6.26 17.13
CA ASP A 215 14.42 7.04 18.19
C ASP A 215 13.41 8.05 17.62
N ARG A 216 13.74 8.70 16.49
CA ARG A 216 12.85 9.65 15.81
C ARG A 216 11.65 8.98 15.17
N LEU A 217 11.81 7.77 14.63
CA LEU A 217 10.67 6.95 14.19
C LEU A 217 9.76 6.57 15.36
N THR A 218 10.35 6.22 16.49
CA THR A 218 9.63 5.93 17.73
C THR A 218 8.85 7.15 18.22
N LEU A 219 9.43 8.36 18.11
CA LEU A 219 8.75 9.63 18.39
C LEU A 219 7.62 9.92 17.39
N LEU A 220 7.86 9.80 16.09
CA LEU A 220 6.89 10.02 15.00
C LEU A 220 5.65 9.14 15.18
N ALA A 221 5.83 7.83 15.32
CA ALA A 221 4.72 6.90 15.49
C ALA A 221 3.93 7.18 16.77
N ARG A 222 4.61 7.49 17.89
CA ARG A 222 3.94 7.89 19.14
C ARG A 222 3.15 9.18 18.99
N ALA A 223 3.68 10.20 18.32
CA ALA A 223 3.01 11.47 18.10
C ALA A 223 1.75 11.30 17.24
N VAL A 224 1.81 10.51 16.16
CA VAL A 224 0.63 10.19 15.34
C VAL A 224 -0.41 9.36 16.13
N VAL A 225 0.03 8.38 16.93
CA VAL A 225 -0.85 7.55 17.77
C VAL A 225 -1.59 8.38 18.84
N VAL A 226 -0.90 9.32 19.49
CA VAL A 226 -1.52 10.28 20.41
C VAL A 226 -2.46 11.22 19.64
N GLY A 227 -1.99 11.75 18.51
CA GLY A 227 -2.70 12.73 17.68
C GLY A 227 -2.15 14.14 17.88
N ASP A 228 -0.83 14.26 18.02
CA ASP A 228 -0.10 15.52 18.16
C ASP A 228 0.55 15.90 16.82
N PRO A 229 -0.01 16.88 16.07
CA PRO A 229 0.48 17.24 14.74
C PRO A 229 1.82 17.97 14.75
N ASP A 230 2.16 18.65 15.85
CA ASP A 230 3.40 19.43 15.97
C ASP A 230 4.56 18.55 16.42
N ALA A 231 4.34 17.61 17.35
CA ALA A 231 5.31 16.57 17.67
C ALA A 231 5.55 15.62 16.49
N ALA A 232 4.51 15.28 15.72
CA ALA A 232 4.65 14.42 14.55
C ALA A 232 5.50 15.09 13.45
N ALA A 233 5.25 16.38 13.16
CA ALA A 233 6.10 17.16 12.26
C ALA A 233 7.55 17.28 12.78
N SER A 234 7.72 17.58 14.07
CA SER A 234 9.04 17.78 14.70
C SER A 234 9.88 16.49 14.73
N ALA A 235 9.24 15.32 14.80
CA ALA A 235 9.92 14.03 14.74
C ALA A 235 10.55 13.71 13.36
N CYS A 236 10.10 14.38 12.28
CA CYS A 236 10.65 14.19 10.94
C CYS A 236 11.98 14.92 10.70
N ALA A 237 12.28 15.98 11.45
CA ALA A 237 13.52 16.75 11.27
C ALA A 237 14.74 15.97 11.78
N GLY A 238 15.75 15.75 10.94
CA GLY A 238 16.91 14.90 11.20
C GLY A 238 16.59 13.40 11.25
N LEU A 239 15.62 12.94 10.45
CA LEU A 239 15.41 11.51 10.18
C LEU A 239 16.54 10.95 9.30
N PHE A 240 17.00 11.73 8.33
CA PHE A 240 18.12 11.39 7.47
C PHE A 240 19.41 11.85 8.15
N ARG A 241 20.38 10.94 8.34
CA ARG A 241 21.71 11.28 8.85
C ARG A 241 22.62 11.70 7.70
N LEU A 242 22.61 13.00 7.44
CA LEU A 242 23.59 13.70 6.60
C LEU A 242 25.00 13.67 7.24
#